data_AF-A0A1Y0BHX7-F1
#
_entry.id   AF-A0A1Y0BHX7-F1
#
_cell.length_a   1.000
_cell.length_b   1.000
_cell.length_c   1.000
_cell.angle_alpha   90.00
_cell.angle_beta   90.00
_cell.angle_gamma   90.00
#
_symmetry.space_group_name_H-M   'P 1'
#
loop_
_entity.id
_entity.type
_entity.pdbx_description
1 polymer ?
#
loop_
_entity_poly.entity_id
_entity_poly.type
_entity_poly.pdbx_seq_one_letter_code
_entity_poly.pdbx_strand_id
1 'polypeptide(L)'
;MTHPTVSIVIPVYNGSDFLGEAIDSALSQTYSNLEILVVNDGSDDRGETERIALSYGDSIQYFSKQNGGVASALNLAITHMTGEFFSWLSHDDLYTANKIEREMKALFEADNAEAVVYSDYAVFTDDPAGAVPIRLPGVPPEHFRYWITVENRLHGCTLLVPRTAFARAGMFDINLRTTQDYDLWFRMASQFEFIHVPEVLVKARSHSGQGSHTMGAISLGECNTLLTSFINQLSHREILAAAKLPLGEAYREIGLGMYRRGFVEAGKAADQLASSYTGPSSGGFMFNDSNSVAQLRSRIIGAIRRKVPRELKALVRPLLPRPVEMHAAHGDDTSTLRQKFTEVYEKNIFGGRVSRSGEGSDLVQTAVIRRELPKLIRTLGVKTFVDAPCGDWCWMKETALGVEFYTGVDIVEGLIEKNRQEFGNASTNFLCLDLAVGELPRADLVFSRDCLVHLPFEDSLRIIANFKRSGSTYLLTTTFTGRERNDELVGKASFWSPLNMRLPPFNFPEPILLINEGCTEEAGQFADKCLGLWRLDDIEGV
;
A
#
# COMPACT_ATOMS: atom_id res chain seq x y z
N MET A 1 -29.21 31.89 -2.71
CA MET A 1 -28.75 30.53 -2.34
C MET A 1 -28.47 30.57 -0.86
N THR A 2 -28.94 29.59 -0.10
CA THR A 2 -28.48 29.41 1.29
C THR A 2 -26.96 29.31 1.25
N HIS A 3 -26.27 29.88 2.23
CA HIS A 3 -24.82 29.76 2.39
C HIS A 3 -24.61 28.96 3.67
N PRO A 4 -24.67 27.61 3.62
CA PRO A 4 -24.68 26.75 4.80
C PRO A 4 -23.45 26.94 5.67
N THR A 5 -23.61 26.84 6.99
CA THR A 5 -22.45 26.86 7.89
C THR A 5 -21.72 25.52 7.81
N VAL A 6 -20.39 25.55 7.67
CA VAL A 6 -19.53 24.37 7.72
C VAL A 6 -18.70 24.39 9.00
N SER A 7 -18.75 23.29 9.75
CA SER A 7 -17.96 23.08 10.96
C SER A 7 -16.67 22.34 10.60
N ILE A 8 -15.54 23.04 10.64
CA ILE A 8 -14.22 22.43 10.52
C ILE A 8 -13.80 21.94 11.91
N VAL A 9 -13.59 20.64 12.04
CA VAL A 9 -13.28 19.97 13.31
C VAL A 9 -11.82 19.51 13.31
N ILE A 10 -11.07 19.96 14.31
CA ILE A 10 -9.65 19.66 14.49
C ILE A 10 -9.45 18.87 15.80
N PRO A 11 -9.43 17.53 15.76
CA PRO A 11 -9.02 16.73 16.91
C PRO A 11 -7.50 16.77 17.07
N VAL A 12 -7.02 16.99 18.29
CA VAL A 12 -5.58 17.09 18.59
C VAL A 12 -5.19 16.34 19.85
N TYR A 13 -4.07 15.63 19.79
CA TYR A 13 -3.40 15.01 20.95
C TYR A 13 -1.89 15.12 20.73
N ASN A 14 -1.18 15.81 21.64
CA ASN A 14 0.26 16.08 21.55
C ASN A 14 0.67 16.71 20.21
N GLY A 15 -0.12 17.68 19.75
CA GLY A 15 -0.02 18.25 18.40
C GLY A 15 0.69 19.60 18.33
N SER A 16 1.49 19.97 19.34
CA SER A 16 2.10 21.30 19.44
C SER A 16 2.96 21.68 18.23
N ASP A 17 3.50 20.70 17.52
CA ASP A 17 4.39 20.92 16.39
C ASP A 17 3.67 21.43 15.14
N PHE A 18 2.38 21.11 14.98
CA PHE A 18 1.64 21.35 13.73
C PHE A 18 0.27 22.02 13.89
N LEU A 19 -0.29 22.02 15.11
CA LEU A 19 -1.65 22.52 15.36
C LEU A 19 -1.87 23.96 14.86
N GLY A 20 -0.87 24.84 15.01
CA GLY A 20 -0.95 26.21 14.53
C GLY A 20 -1.16 26.29 13.01
N GLU A 21 -0.37 25.53 12.24
CA GLU A 21 -0.50 25.50 10.77
C GLU A 21 -1.87 24.95 10.34
N ALA A 22 -2.38 23.93 11.03
CA ALA A 22 -3.71 23.38 10.76
C ALA A 22 -4.81 24.44 11.00
N ILE A 23 -4.79 25.12 12.15
CA ILE A 23 -5.77 26.18 12.46
C ILE A 23 -5.67 27.34 11.45
N ASP A 24 -4.45 27.78 11.11
CA ASP A 24 -4.24 28.84 10.11
C ASP A 24 -4.84 28.43 8.75
N SER A 25 -4.66 27.18 8.32
CA SER A 25 -5.23 26.68 7.06
C SER A 25 -6.76 26.67 7.06
N ALA A 26 -7.39 26.38 8.20
CA ALA A 26 -8.84 26.43 8.38
C ALA A 26 -9.38 27.87 8.39
N LEU A 27 -8.66 28.81 9.03
CA LEU A 27 -9.04 30.22 9.08
C LEU A 27 -8.87 30.92 7.72
N SER A 28 -7.94 30.44 6.89
CA SER A 28 -7.64 31.03 5.58
C SER A 28 -8.60 30.64 4.44
N GLN A 29 -9.67 29.89 4.75
CA GLN A 29 -10.62 29.43 3.73
C GLN A 29 -11.31 30.61 3.02
N THR A 30 -11.53 30.48 1.72
CA THR A 30 -12.28 31.45 0.91
C THR A 30 -13.79 31.39 1.18
N TYR A 31 -14.28 30.27 1.71
CA TYR A 31 -15.67 30.12 2.15
C TYR A 31 -15.89 30.83 3.50
N SER A 32 -16.85 31.74 3.56
CA SER A 32 -16.96 32.67 4.71
C SER A 32 -17.79 32.16 5.89
N ASN A 33 -18.75 31.26 5.68
CA ASN A 33 -19.63 30.80 6.76
C ASN A 33 -19.09 29.52 7.41
N LEU A 34 -18.10 29.72 8.28
CA LEU A 34 -17.38 28.65 8.97
C LEU A 34 -17.49 28.81 10.48
N GLU A 35 -17.44 27.67 11.16
CA GLU A 35 -17.00 27.59 12.55
C GLU A 35 -15.84 26.58 12.63
N ILE A 36 -14.87 26.84 13.52
CA ILE A 36 -13.71 25.97 13.69
C ILE A 36 -13.71 25.48 15.13
N LEU A 37 -13.80 24.16 15.30
CA LEU A 37 -13.82 23.51 16.61
C LEU A 37 -12.51 22.75 16.80
N VAL A 38 -11.72 23.12 17.81
CA VAL A 38 -10.52 22.40 18.20
C VAL A 38 -10.83 21.57 19.44
N VAL A 39 -10.64 20.26 19.36
CA VAL A 39 -10.85 19.35 20.49
C VAL A 39 -9.51 18.75 20.92
N ASN A 40 -8.99 19.24 22.04
CA ASN A 40 -7.83 18.65 22.70
C ASN A 40 -8.25 17.36 23.43
N ASP A 41 -7.81 16.23 22.90
CA ASP A 41 -8.07 14.90 23.43
C ASP A 41 -7.09 14.53 24.56
N GLY A 42 -6.90 15.46 25.50
CA GLY A 42 -6.10 15.24 26.70
C GLY A 42 -4.60 15.13 26.44
N SER A 43 -4.05 16.05 25.65
CA SER A 43 -2.60 16.14 25.38
C SER A 43 -1.77 16.15 26.68
N ASP A 44 -0.67 15.39 26.66
CA ASP A 44 0.35 15.28 27.70
C ASP A 44 1.68 15.85 27.20
N ASP A 45 1.68 17.13 26.85
CA ASP A 45 2.81 17.87 26.28
C ASP A 45 3.14 19.13 27.11
N ARG A 46 2.90 19.06 28.42
CA ARG A 46 3.08 20.16 29.38
C ARG A 46 2.24 21.40 29.07
N GLY A 47 1.15 21.24 28.31
CA GLY A 47 0.18 22.29 28.01
C GLY A 47 0.54 23.11 26.76
N GLU A 48 1.54 22.70 25.98
CA GLU A 48 1.93 23.42 24.76
C GLU A 48 0.83 23.41 23.70
N THR A 49 0.18 22.27 23.45
CA THR A 49 -0.97 22.17 22.54
C THR A 49 -2.11 23.10 22.96
N GLU A 50 -2.45 23.11 24.25
CA GLU A 50 -3.51 24.00 24.79
C GLU A 50 -3.13 25.48 24.65
N ARG A 51 -1.89 25.84 24.97
CA ARG A 51 -1.38 27.20 24.82
C ARG A 51 -1.46 27.70 23.38
N ILE A 52 -1.14 26.84 22.40
CA ILE A 52 -1.26 27.17 20.97
C ILE A 52 -2.73 27.39 20.61
N ALA A 53 -3.63 26.45 20.94
CA ALA A 53 -5.04 26.58 20.62
C ALA A 53 -5.65 27.87 21.23
N LEU A 54 -5.42 28.11 22.52
CA LEU A 54 -5.96 29.29 23.21
C LEU A 54 -5.40 30.62 22.69
N SER A 55 -4.25 30.60 22.01
CA SER A 55 -3.69 31.83 21.39
C SER A 55 -4.53 32.37 20.23
N TYR A 56 -5.41 31.55 19.64
CA TYR A 56 -6.35 31.95 18.58
C TYR A 56 -7.61 32.65 19.11
N GLY A 57 -7.85 32.65 20.43
CA GLY A 57 -9.00 33.34 21.04
C GLY A 57 -10.34 32.94 20.41
N ASP A 58 -11.17 33.94 20.11
CA ASP A 58 -12.53 33.75 19.57
C ASP A 58 -12.56 33.30 18.10
N SER A 59 -11.41 33.16 17.43
CA SER A 59 -11.35 32.62 16.06
C SER A 59 -11.62 31.12 16.01
N ILE A 60 -11.54 30.43 17.15
CA ILE A 60 -11.87 29.00 17.27
C ILE A 60 -12.77 28.76 18.48
N GLN A 61 -13.48 27.64 18.48
CA GLN A 61 -14.13 27.08 19.67
C GLN A 61 -13.24 25.96 20.22
N TYR A 62 -12.67 26.17 21.39
CA TYR A 62 -11.78 25.20 22.03
C TYR A 62 -12.51 24.33 23.05
N PHE A 63 -12.30 23.02 22.95
CA PHE A 63 -12.77 22.03 23.93
C PHE A 63 -11.61 21.16 24.39
N SER A 64 -11.60 20.80 25.67
CA SER A 64 -10.64 19.87 26.24
C SER A 64 -11.37 18.73 26.96
N LYS A 65 -10.86 17.51 26.81
CA LYS A 65 -11.38 16.30 27.45
C LYS A 65 -10.24 15.38 27.86
N GLN A 66 -10.51 14.39 28.71
CA GLN A 66 -9.57 13.30 28.95
C GLN A 66 -9.38 12.47 27.68
N ASN A 67 -8.16 11.98 27.43
CA ASN A 67 -7.83 11.20 26.23
C ASN A 67 -8.74 9.96 26.08
N GLY A 68 -9.44 9.90 24.95
CA GLY A 68 -10.27 8.75 24.56
C GLY A 68 -10.03 8.27 23.12
N GLY A 69 -9.03 8.80 22.44
CA GLY A 69 -8.77 8.57 21.02
C GLY A 69 -9.54 9.53 20.11
N VAL A 70 -9.06 9.62 18.86
CA VAL A 70 -9.58 10.54 17.81
C VAL A 70 -11.08 10.41 17.60
N ALA A 71 -11.64 9.20 17.57
CA ALA A 71 -13.07 8.96 17.45
C ALA A 71 -13.87 9.66 18.57
N SER A 72 -13.37 9.63 19.80
CA SER A 72 -14.02 10.27 20.95
C SER A 72 -13.97 11.80 20.86
N ALA A 73 -12.88 12.36 20.34
CA ALA A 73 -12.71 13.80 20.14
C ALA A 73 -13.61 14.31 19.00
N LEU A 74 -13.66 13.58 17.88
CA LEU A 74 -14.57 13.85 16.76
C LEU A 74 -16.03 13.78 17.20
N ASN A 75 -16.40 12.77 18.00
CA ASN A 75 -17.75 12.66 18.53
C ASN A 75 -18.12 13.83 19.44
N LEU A 76 -17.21 14.29 20.31
CA LEU A 76 -17.45 15.49 21.12
C LEU A 76 -17.71 16.71 20.21
N ALA A 77 -16.88 16.93 19.20
CA ALA A 77 -17.10 18.02 18.26
C ALA A 77 -18.45 17.93 17.53
N ILE A 78 -18.88 16.75 17.10
CA ILE A 78 -20.18 16.55 16.44
C ILE A 78 -21.35 16.91 17.39
N THR A 79 -21.20 16.72 18.70
CA THR A 79 -22.24 17.15 19.66
C THR A 79 -22.28 18.67 19.87
N HIS A 80 -21.16 19.36 19.64
CA HIS A 80 -21.04 20.81 19.83
C HIS A 80 -21.20 21.62 18.55
N MET A 81 -21.00 21.02 17.37
CA MET A 81 -21.11 21.71 16.10
C MET A 81 -22.52 22.28 15.89
N THR A 82 -22.60 23.44 15.26
CA THR A 82 -23.83 24.14 14.86
C THR A 82 -24.04 24.09 13.34
N GLY A 83 -22.97 23.89 12.57
CA GLY A 83 -22.99 23.82 11.11
C GLY A 83 -23.86 22.71 10.53
N GLU A 84 -24.28 22.94 9.30
CA GLU A 84 -25.06 21.98 8.50
C GLU A 84 -24.15 20.89 7.93
N PHE A 85 -22.87 21.18 7.76
CA PHE A 85 -21.85 20.24 7.27
C PHE A 85 -20.67 20.14 8.22
N PHE A 86 -20.11 18.95 8.30
CA PHE A 86 -18.90 18.60 9.04
C PHE A 86 -17.74 18.43 8.06
N SER A 87 -16.58 18.96 8.40
CA SER A 87 -15.32 18.67 7.70
C SER A 87 -14.21 18.43 8.72
N TRP A 88 -13.53 17.30 8.63
CA TRP A 88 -12.45 16.94 9.55
C TRP A 88 -11.11 17.46 9.03
N LEU A 89 -10.33 18.15 9.86
CA LEU A 89 -8.93 18.47 9.61
C LEU A 89 -8.06 17.89 10.73
N SER A 90 -7.20 16.92 10.44
CA SER A 90 -6.22 16.44 11.42
C SER A 90 -5.25 17.56 11.78
N HIS A 91 -4.80 17.60 13.04
CA HIS A 91 -3.95 18.68 13.55
C HIS A 91 -2.57 18.79 12.87
N ASP A 92 -2.16 17.77 12.13
CA ASP A 92 -0.91 17.63 11.38
C ASP A 92 -1.06 17.90 9.86
N ASP A 93 -2.29 18.03 9.37
CA ASP A 93 -2.61 18.23 7.95
C ASP A 93 -2.95 19.70 7.62
N LEU A 94 -3.06 19.99 6.32
CA LEU A 94 -3.40 21.34 5.82
C LEU A 94 -4.51 21.29 4.78
N TYR A 95 -5.47 22.21 4.88
CA TYR A 95 -6.39 22.49 3.79
C TYR A 95 -5.78 23.44 2.76
N THR A 96 -6.17 23.29 1.49
CA THR A 96 -5.99 24.39 0.53
C THR A 96 -6.98 25.51 0.85
N ALA A 97 -6.63 26.76 0.56
CA ALA A 97 -7.46 27.92 0.88
C ALA A 97 -8.87 27.87 0.27
N ASN A 98 -9.10 27.08 -0.77
CA ASN A 98 -10.38 26.98 -1.47
C ASN A 98 -11.13 25.66 -1.23
N LYS A 99 -10.69 24.78 -0.31
CA LYS A 99 -11.28 23.45 -0.12
C LYS A 99 -12.79 23.51 0.06
N ILE A 100 -13.26 24.23 1.08
CA ILE A 100 -14.68 24.24 1.44
C ILE A 100 -15.52 24.89 0.33
N GLU A 101 -15.02 25.95 -0.31
CA GLU A 101 -15.70 26.58 -1.44
C GLU A 101 -15.90 25.62 -2.61
N ARG A 102 -14.88 24.81 -2.94
CA ARG A 102 -14.93 23.83 -4.02
C ARG A 102 -15.88 22.67 -3.70
N GLU A 103 -15.84 22.14 -2.49
CA GLU A 103 -16.70 21.04 -2.08
C GLU A 103 -18.17 21.47 -2.00
N MET A 104 -18.45 22.66 -1.43
CA MET A 104 -19.80 23.24 -1.42
C MET A 104 -20.32 23.49 -2.83
N LYS A 105 -19.47 24.00 -3.73
CA LYS A 105 -19.84 24.20 -5.13
C LYS A 105 -20.24 22.89 -5.80
N ALA A 106 -19.46 21.82 -5.63
CA ALA A 106 -19.77 20.50 -6.20
C ALA A 106 -21.09 19.94 -5.66
N LEU A 107 -21.35 20.13 -4.35
CA LEU A 107 -22.61 19.73 -3.73
C LEU A 107 -23.82 20.47 -4.34
N PHE A 108 -23.71 21.78 -4.54
CA PHE A 108 -24.76 22.59 -5.15
C PHE A 108 -24.98 22.23 -6.63
N GLU A 109 -23.91 21.98 -7.38
CA GLU A 109 -24.00 21.59 -8.79
C GLU A 109 -24.64 20.21 -8.97
N ALA A 110 -24.46 19.31 -8.01
CA ALA A 110 -25.10 18.00 -8.01
C ALA A 110 -26.58 18.03 -7.58
N ASP A 111 -27.07 19.15 -7.05
CA ASP A 111 -28.43 19.32 -6.49
C ASP A 111 -28.79 18.22 -5.48
N ASN A 112 -27.81 17.78 -4.67
CA ASN A 112 -27.97 16.74 -3.67
C ASN A 112 -27.37 17.17 -2.33
N ALA A 113 -28.14 17.91 -1.53
CA ALA A 113 -27.69 18.44 -0.23
C ALA A 113 -27.39 17.36 0.83
N GLU A 114 -27.79 16.09 0.60
CA GLU A 114 -27.49 14.97 1.49
C GLU A 114 -26.25 14.17 1.05
N ALA A 115 -25.62 14.49 -0.08
CA ALA A 115 -24.43 13.78 -0.52
C ALA A 115 -23.21 14.10 0.36
N VAL A 116 -22.31 13.12 0.47
CA VAL A 116 -20.98 13.28 1.03
C VAL A 116 -20.03 13.67 -0.10
N VAL A 117 -19.26 14.75 0.05
CA VAL A 117 -18.27 15.15 -0.96
C VAL A 117 -16.89 14.66 -0.53
N TYR A 118 -16.07 14.22 -1.47
CA TYR A 118 -14.66 13.91 -1.24
C TYR A 118 -13.77 14.47 -2.36
N SER A 119 -12.53 14.80 -2.03
CA SER A 119 -11.55 15.40 -2.95
C SER A 119 -10.28 14.55 -3.09
N ASP A 120 -9.43 14.89 -4.07
CA ASP A 120 -8.06 14.39 -4.10
C ASP A 120 -7.25 15.04 -2.95
N TYR A 121 -6.12 14.43 -2.61
CA TYR A 121 -5.19 14.98 -1.63
C TYR A 121 -3.76 14.87 -2.13
N ALA A 122 -2.80 15.42 -1.38
CA ALA A 122 -1.38 15.22 -1.61
C ALA A 122 -0.68 14.86 -0.30
N VAL A 123 0.44 14.14 -0.37
CA VAL A 123 1.22 13.75 0.80
C VAL A 123 2.56 14.47 0.80
N PHE A 124 2.99 15.00 1.95
CA PHE A 124 4.29 15.66 2.10
C PHE A 124 4.93 15.31 3.45
N THR A 125 6.24 15.49 3.60
CA THR A 125 6.95 15.26 4.86
C THR A 125 7.30 16.60 5.53
N ASP A 126 8.17 17.37 4.87
CA ASP A 126 8.77 18.58 5.45
C ASP A 126 8.17 19.85 4.81
N ASP A 127 8.17 19.92 3.47
CA ASP A 127 7.71 21.09 2.72
C ASP A 127 6.36 20.83 2.01
N PRO A 128 5.28 21.53 2.38
CA PRO A 128 3.98 21.44 1.69
C PRO A 128 4.03 21.82 0.20
N ALA A 129 5.06 22.53 -0.28
CA ALA A 129 5.24 22.83 -1.69
C ALA A 129 5.73 21.61 -2.51
N GLY A 130 6.40 20.66 -1.85
CA GLY A 130 6.86 19.39 -2.43
C GLY A 130 5.83 18.25 -2.35
N ALA A 131 4.57 18.55 -2.02
CA ALA A 131 3.55 17.52 -1.81
C ALA A 131 3.25 16.70 -3.08
N VAL A 132 3.20 15.38 -2.92
CA VAL A 132 2.95 14.42 -4.01
C VAL A 132 1.44 14.14 -4.10
N PRO A 133 0.78 14.42 -5.24
CA PRO A 133 -0.66 14.26 -5.37
C PRO A 133 -1.10 12.78 -5.41
N ILE A 134 -2.17 12.47 -4.69
CA ILE A 134 -2.92 11.21 -4.73
C ILE A 134 -4.26 11.50 -5.40
N ARG A 135 -4.41 11.01 -6.63
CA ARG A 135 -5.61 11.16 -7.44
C ARG A 135 -6.57 10.00 -7.18
N LEU A 136 -7.76 10.31 -6.70
CA LEU A 136 -8.81 9.33 -6.46
C LEU A 136 -9.70 9.22 -7.72
N PRO A 137 -10.32 8.05 -7.97
CA PRO A 137 -11.31 7.94 -9.02
C PRO A 137 -12.63 8.59 -8.57
N GLY A 138 -13.38 9.15 -9.52
CA GLY A 138 -14.81 9.36 -9.35
C GLY A 138 -15.52 8.01 -9.39
N VAL A 139 -16.20 7.66 -8.30
CA VAL A 139 -16.81 6.34 -8.14
C VAL A 139 -18.34 6.47 -8.16
N PRO A 140 -19.05 5.72 -9.03
CA PRO A 140 -20.51 5.67 -9.00
C PRO A 140 -21.02 5.24 -7.61
N PRO A 141 -22.13 5.81 -7.11
CA PRO A 141 -22.64 5.51 -5.77
C PRO A 141 -22.78 4.01 -5.49
N GLU A 142 -23.28 3.24 -6.46
CA GLU A 142 -23.49 1.79 -6.35
C GLU A 142 -22.19 0.96 -6.27
N HIS A 143 -21.03 1.57 -6.57
CA HIS A 143 -19.71 0.95 -6.49
C HIS A 143 -18.90 1.41 -5.28
N PHE A 144 -19.36 2.44 -4.56
CA PHE A 144 -18.53 3.11 -3.55
C PHE A 144 -18.12 2.17 -2.40
N ARG A 145 -19.07 1.41 -1.85
CA ARG A 145 -18.80 0.41 -0.79
C ARG A 145 -17.80 -0.66 -1.24
N TYR A 146 -17.91 -1.14 -2.48
CA TYR A 146 -16.93 -2.07 -3.04
C TYR A 146 -15.55 -1.39 -3.14
N TRP A 147 -15.49 -0.18 -3.70
CA TRP A 147 -14.26 0.58 -3.89
C TRP A 147 -13.53 0.85 -2.57
N ILE A 148 -14.20 1.39 -1.54
CA ILE A 148 -13.55 1.64 -0.25
C ILE A 148 -13.05 0.36 0.43
N THR A 149 -13.71 -0.78 0.18
CA THR A 149 -13.28 -2.09 0.69
C THR A 149 -11.98 -2.53 0.01
N VAL A 150 -11.94 -2.54 -1.33
CA VAL A 150 -10.79 -3.08 -2.07
C VAL A 150 -9.60 -2.13 -2.15
N GLU A 151 -9.86 -0.82 -2.11
CA GLU A 151 -8.84 0.21 -2.31
C GLU A 151 -8.28 0.76 -1.00
N ASN A 152 -9.15 1.15 -0.06
CA ASN A 152 -8.76 1.73 1.22
C ASN A 152 -7.76 2.93 1.11
N ARG A 153 -8.05 3.88 0.19
CA ARG A 153 -7.19 5.06 -0.08
C ARG A 153 -7.80 6.43 0.23
N LEU A 154 -9.05 6.47 0.67
CA LEU A 154 -9.80 7.66 1.01
C LEU A 154 -9.27 8.25 2.32
N HIS A 155 -8.94 9.53 2.31
CA HIS A 155 -8.39 10.22 3.48
C HIS A 155 -9.51 10.96 4.21
N GLY A 156 -9.70 10.75 5.52
CA GLY A 156 -10.81 11.34 6.29
C GLY A 156 -10.95 12.86 6.12
N CYS A 157 -9.83 13.58 6.03
CA CYS A 157 -9.85 15.03 5.88
C CYS A 157 -10.35 15.55 4.52
N THR A 158 -10.48 14.71 3.51
CA THR A 158 -11.00 15.13 2.19
C THR A 158 -12.51 15.24 2.18
N LEU A 159 -13.20 14.85 3.26
CA LEU A 159 -14.66 14.75 3.25
C LEU A 159 -15.35 16.04 3.71
N LEU A 160 -16.48 16.31 3.07
CA LEU A 160 -17.53 17.21 3.54
C LEU A 160 -18.79 16.37 3.74
N VAL A 161 -19.26 16.30 4.98
CA VAL A 161 -20.31 15.36 5.40
C VAL A 161 -21.52 16.15 5.90
N PRO A 162 -22.74 15.93 5.39
CA PRO A 162 -23.93 16.58 5.93
C PRO A 162 -24.16 16.09 7.37
N ARG A 163 -24.45 17.02 8.28
CA ARG A 163 -24.64 16.71 9.71
C ARG A 163 -25.72 15.65 9.93
N THR A 164 -26.75 15.64 9.08
CA THR A 164 -27.84 14.65 9.12
C THR A 164 -27.34 13.21 8.92
N ALA A 165 -26.17 13.01 8.30
CA ALA A 165 -25.57 11.69 8.14
C ALA A 165 -25.22 11.03 9.48
N PHE A 166 -24.79 11.79 10.49
CA PHE A 166 -24.49 11.22 11.81
C PHE A 166 -25.75 10.71 12.55
N ALA A 167 -26.92 11.29 12.28
CA ALA A 167 -28.18 10.82 12.84
C ALA A 167 -28.67 9.51 12.18
N ARG A 168 -28.35 9.31 10.89
CA ARG A 168 -28.80 8.15 10.10
C ARG A 168 -27.80 6.99 10.09
N ALA A 169 -26.52 7.29 9.92
CA ALA A 169 -25.46 6.30 9.90
C ALA A 169 -24.94 5.96 11.30
N GLY A 170 -25.08 6.88 12.27
CA GLY A 170 -24.46 6.82 13.59
C GLY A 170 -23.18 7.65 13.65
N MET A 171 -22.56 7.71 14.84
CA MET A 171 -21.31 8.43 15.09
C MET A 171 -20.07 7.54 14.86
N PHE A 172 -18.87 8.05 15.12
CA PHE A 172 -17.65 7.23 15.11
C PHE A 172 -17.68 6.20 16.24
N ASP A 173 -17.27 4.96 15.97
CA ASP A 173 -17.11 3.95 17.02
C ASP A 173 -15.83 4.23 17.81
N ILE A 174 -15.97 4.57 19.10
CA ILE A 174 -14.86 4.92 19.99
C ILE A 174 -13.99 3.71 20.36
N ASN A 175 -14.43 2.49 20.06
CA ASN A 175 -13.65 1.28 20.29
C ASN A 175 -12.67 0.98 19.14
N LEU A 176 -12.80 1.66 18.00
CA LEU A 176 -11.86 1.58 16.88
C LEU A 176 -10.80 2.68 17.03
N ARG A 177 -9.53 2.29 17.12
CA ARG A 177 -8.41 3.21 17.34
C ARG A 177 -7.82 3.78 16.06
N THR A 178 -7.89 3.03 14.96
CA THR A 178 -7.20 3.33 13.71
C THR A 178 -8.10 3.26 12.48
N THR A 179 -9.23 2.58 12.55
CA THR A 179 -10.15 2.36 11.41
C THR A 179 -11.55 2.95 11.62
N GLN A 180 -11.72 3.83 12.61
CA GLN A 180 -12.98 4.46 12.99
C GLN A 180 -13.66 5.22 11.84
N ASP A 181 -12.85 5.79 10.95
CA ASP A 181 -13.29 6.60 9.82
C ASP A 181 -13.85 5.71 8.71
N TYR A 182 -13.10 4.68 8.33
CA TYR A 182 -13.51 3.69 7.34
C TYR A 182 -14.79 2.96 7.71
N ASP A 183 -14.97 2.59 8.98
CA ASP A 183 -16.23 2.04 9.49
C ASP A 183 -17.41 2.99 9.21
N LEU A 184 -17.27 4.26 9.56
CA LEU A 184 -18.31 5.26 9.38
C LEU A 184 -18.60 5.52 7.90
N TRP A 185 -17.57 5.66 7.06
CA TRP A 185 -17.73 5.88 5.62
C TRP A 185 -18.44 4.71 4.95
N PHE A 186 -18.15 3.47 5.35
CA PHE A 186 -18.84 2.29 4.82
C PHE A 186 -20.32 2.25 5.22
N ARG A 187 -20.65 2.62 6.47
CA ARG A 187 -22.03 2.79 6.92
C ARG A 187 -22.74 3.90 6.15
N MET A 188 -22.11 5.07 5.98
CA MET A 188 -22.68 6.18 5.21
C MET A 188 -22.91 5.82 3.74
N ALA A 189 -21.97 5.11 3.10
CA ALA A 189 -22.07 4.74 1.68
C ALA A 189 -23.22 3.76 1.36
N SER A 190 -23.88 3.17 2.37
CA SER A 190 -25.14 2.43 2.16
C SER A 190 -26.39 3.32 2.09
N GLN A 191 -26.27 4.58 2.46
CA GLN A 191 -27.40 5.50 2.69
C GLN A 191 -27.26 6.84 1.96
N PHE A 192 -26.05 7.20 1.54
CA PHE A 192 -25.70 8.49 0.95
C PHE A 192 -24.82 8.29 -0.28
N GLU A 193 -24.99 9.18 -1.26
CA GLU A 193 -24.12 9.25 -2.43
C GLU A 193 -22.82 9.96 -2.08
N PHE A 194 -21.74 9.58 -2.77
CA PHE A 194 -20.43 10.20 -2.63
C PHE A 194 -20.06 10.91 -3.94
N ILE A 195 -19.78 12.21 -3.85
CA ILE A 195 -19.44 13.07 -4.99
C ILE A 195 -17.95 13.37 -4.96
N HIS A 196 -17.26 13.11 -6.06
CA HIS A 196 -15.83 13.38 -6.20
C HIS A 196 -15.55 14.77 -6.75
N VAL A 197 -14.62 15.48 -6.12
CA VAL A 197 -13.98 16.69 -6.64
C VAL A 197 -12.54 16.34 -7.06
N PRO A 198 -12.21 16.31 -8.37
CA PRO A 198 -10.90 15.89 -8.87
C PRO A 198 -9.82 16.99 -8.74
N GLU A 199 -9.77 17.62 -7.57
CA GLU A 199 -8.81 18.66 -7.18
C GLU A 199 -8.12 18.26 -5.88
N VAL A 200 -6.83 18.56 -5.77
CA VAL A 200 -6.09 18.37 -4.51
C VAL A 200 -6.50 19.48 -3.56
N LEU A 201 -7.32 19.16 -2.56
CA LEU A 201 -7.83 20.14 -1.60
C LEU A 201 -7.31 19.93 -0.17
N VAL A 202 -6.58 18.84 0.06
CA VAL A 202 -5.92 18.52 1.33
C VAL A 202 -4.45 18.18 1.06
N LYS A 203 -3.58 18.63 1.95
CA LYS A 203 -2.19 18.18 2.04
C LYS A 203 -2.02 17.43 3.35
N ALA A 204 -1.86 16.11 3.25
CA ALA A 204 -1.64 15.23 4.37
C ALA A 204 -0.14 15.18 4.71
N ARG A 205 0.22 15.37 5.98
CA ARG A 205 1.61 15.30 6.41
C ARG A 205 1.97 13.87 6.79
N SER A 206 3.15 13.42 6.42
CA SER A 206 3.71 12.13 6.86
C SER A 206 4.91 12.40 7.76
N HIS A 207 4.82 11.95 9.00
CA HIS A 207 5.87 12.09 10.00
C HIS A 207 5.85 10.91 10.98
N SER A 208 6.97 10.69 11.68
CA SER A 208 7.14 9.51 12.56
C SER A 208 6.20 9.47 13.76
N GLY A 209 5.62 10.61 14.14
CA GLY A 209 4.68 10.71 15.27
C GLY A 209 3.23 10.36 14.92
N GLN A 210 2.92 10.14 13.65
CA GLN A 210 1.54 9.92 13.22
C GLN A 210 0.98 8.58 13.74
N GLY A 211 -0.33 8.53 14.01
CA GLY A 211 -0.99 7.34 14.56
C GLY A 211 -0.85 6.09 13.68
N SER A 212 -0.88 6.27 12.36
CA SER A 212 -0.66 5.23 11.35
C SER A 212 0.72 4.57 11.46
N HIS A 213 1.74 5.29 11.92
CA HIS A 213 3.10 4.77 12.13
C HIS A 213 3.28 4.18 13.54
N THR A 214 2.71 4.82 14.56
CA THR A 214 2.92 4.43 15.97
C THR A 214 2.04 3.26 16.43
N MET A 215 0.94 2.96 15.72
CA MET A 215 -0.04 1.92 16.07
C MET A 215 -0.13 0.77 15.07
N GLY A 216 0.94 0.47 14.32
CA GLY A 216 0.93 -0.50 13.21
C GLY A 216 0.27 -1.86 13.52
N ALA A 217 0.66 -2.52 14.61
CA ALA A 217 0.09 -3.83 14.98
C ALA A 217 -1.42 -3.78 15.31
N ILE A 218 -1.87 -2.72 15.98
CA ILE A 218 -3.30 -2.48 16.26
C ILE A 218 -4.04 -2.22 14.94
N SER A 219 -3.44 -1.40 14.07
CA SER A 219 -4.01 -1.07 12.77
C SER A 219 -4.21 -2.27 11.87
N LEU A 220 -3.26 -3.21 11.84
CA LEU A 220 -3.41 -4.44 11.04
C LEU A 220 -4.56 -5.32 11.52
N GLY A 221 -4.67 -5.49 12.84
CA GLY A 221 -5.72 -6.31 13.46
C GLY A 221 -7.10 -5.70 13.24
N GLU A 222 -7.23 -4.39 13.45
CA GLU A 222 -8.48 -3.66 13.18
C GLU A 222 -8.83 -3.69 11.70
N CYS A 223 -7.88 -3.42 10.78
CA CYS A 223 -8.12 -3.50 9.34
C CYS A 223 -8.56 -4.90 8.90
N ASN A 224 -7.92 -5.97 9.39
CA ASN A 224 -8.34 -7.34 9.08
C ASN A 224 -9.79 -7.59 9.52
N THR A 225 -10.13 -7.17 10.74
CA THR A 225 -11.48 -7.34 11.30
C THR A 225 -12.50 -6.53 10.51
N LEU A 226 -12.19 -5.26 10.22
CA LEU A 226 -13.08 -4.35 9.52
C LEU A 226 -13.31 -4.78 8.07
N LEU A 227 -12.24 -5.07 7.32
CA LEU A 227 -12.34 -5.50 5.93
C LEU A 227 -13.00 -6.87 5.80
N THR A 228 -12.77 -7.79 6.74
CA THR A 228 -13.55 -9.04 6.83
C THR A 228 -15.04 -8.74 6.97
N SER A 229 -15.41 -7.80 7.85
CA SER A 229 -16.78 -7.38 8.04
C SER A 229 -17.37 -6.77 6.77
N PHE A 230 -16.63 -5.90 6.08
CA PHE A 230 -17.08 -5.27 4.83
C PHE A 230 -17.32 -6.30 3.74
N ILE A 231 -16.38 -7.22 3.52
CA ILE A 231 -16.48 -8.30 2.54
C ILE A 231 -17.75 -9.12 2.76
N ASN A 232 -18.09 -9.44 4.01
CA ASN A 232 -19.31 -10.17 4.35
C ASN A 232 -20.60 -9.35 4.19
N GLN A 233 -20.51 -8.02 4.25
CA GLN A 233 -21.66 -7.10 4.15
C GLN A 233 -21.90 -6.58 2.73
N LEU A 234 -20.95 -6.72 1.81
CA LEU A 234 -21.14 -6.34 0.41
C LEU A 234 -22.23 -7.22 -0.22
N SER A 235 -23.24 -6.60 -0.81
CA SER A 235 -24.27 -7.32 -1.55
C SER A 235 -23.72 -7.84 -2.87
N HIS A 236 -24.35 -8.91 -3.38
CA HIS A 236 -24.02 -9.41 -4.73
C HIS A 236 -24.17 -8.34 -5.80
N ARG A 237 -25.14 -7.43 -5.64
CA ARG A 237 -25.38 -6.35 -6.60
C ARG A 237 -24.19 -5.39 -6.65
N GLU A 238 -23.68 -4.96 -5.50
CA GLU A 238 -22.51 -4.07 -5.43
C GLU A 238 -21.28 -4.73 -6.06
N ILE A 239 -21.03 -6.00 -5.73
CA ILE A 239 -19.88 -6.75 -6.26
C ILE A 239 -19.99 -6.94 -7.78
N LEU A 240 -21.15 -7.37 -8.28
CA LEU A 240 -21.34 -7.61 -9.72
C LEU A 240 -21.28 -6.32 -10.53
N ALA A 241 -21.82 -5.22 -9.99
CA ALA A 241 -21.80 -3.92 -10.65
C ALA A 241 -20.36 -3.39 -10.79
N ALA A 242 -19.58 -3.48 -9.70
CA ALA A 242 -18.21 -2.95 -9.66
C ALA A 242 -17.18 -3.86 -10.34
N ALA A 243 -17.14 -5.15 -9.99
CA ALA A 243 -16.13 -6.08 -10.47
C ALA A 243 -16.36 -6.52 -11.92
N LYS A 244 -17.63 -6.54 -12.39
CA LYS A 244 -18.01 -7.06 -13.71
C LYS A 244 -17.52 -8.49 -13.98
N LEU A 245 -17.40 -9.28 -12.92
CA LEU A 245 -16.99 -10.68 -12.92
C LEU A 245 -18.08 -11.55 -12.26
N PRO A 246 -18.13 -12.87 -12.55
CA PRO A 246 -18.94 -13.79 -11.75
C PRO A 246 -18.57 -13.71 -10.26
N LEU A 247 -19.55 -13.86 -9.35
CA LEU A 247 -19.34 -13.65 -7.90
C LEU A 247 -18.14 -14.42 -7.32
N GLY A 248 -18.00 -15.71 -7.66
CA GLY A 248 -16.87 -16.51 -7.19
C GLY A 248 -15.51 -16.00 -7.68
N GLU A 249 -15.44 -15.41 -8.87
CA GLU A 249 -14.21 -14.78 -9.39
C GLU A 249 -13.98 -13.42 -8.74
N ALA A 250 -15.02 -12.62 -8.56
CA ALA A 250 -14.93 -11.32 -7.89
C ALA A 250 -14.44 -11.44 -6.44
N TYR A 251 -14.97 -12.38 -5.66
CA TYR A 251 -14.48 -12.64 -4.31
C TYR A 251 -13.02 -13.12 -4.28
N ARG A 252 -12.59 -13.87 -5.29
CA ARG A 252 -11.20 -14.31 -5.39
C ARG A 252 -10.25 -13.16 -5.73
N GLU A 253 -10.68 -12.22 -6.56
CA GLU A 253 -9.94 -10.97 -6.81
C GLU A 253 -9.87 -10.09 -5.56
N ILE A 254 -10.97 -9.97 -4.80
CA ILE A 254 -10.96 -9.32 -3.49
C ILE A 254 -9.92 -10.00 -2.58
N GLY A 255 -9.95 -11.33 -2.46
CA GLY A 255 -9.03 -12.09 -1.63
C GLY A 255 -7.56 -11.86 -2.01
N LEU A 256 -7.24 -11.94 -3.30
CA LEU A 256 -5.90 -11.63 -3.82
C LEU A 256 -5.46 -10.20 -3.46
N GLY A 257 -6.35 -9.22 -3.57
CA GLY A 257 -6.08 -7.84 -3.17
C GLY A 257 -5.78 -7.71 -1.67
N MET A 258 -6.53 -8.43 -0.82
CA MET A 258 -6.31 -8.44 0.62
C MET A 258 -4.96 -9.04 0.99
N TYR A 259 -4.59 -10.19 0.41
CA TYR A 259 -3.32 -10.84 0.67
C TYR A 259 -2.13 -9.95 0.28
N ARG A 260 -2.20 -9.27 -0.88
CA ARG A 260 -1.14 -8.34 -1.32
C ARG A 260 -0.89 -7.19 -0.34
N ARG A 261 -1.91 -6.81 0.43
CA ARG A 261 -1.86 -5.71 1.39
C ARG A 261 -1.64 -6.18 2.84
N GLY A 262 -1.40 -7.48 3.06
CA GLY A 262 -1.18 -8.07 4.38
C GLY A 262 -2.45 -8.41 5.18
N PHE A 263 -3.65 -8.25 4.61
CA PHE A 263 -4.91 -8.55 5.32
C PHE A 263 -5.31 -10.02 5.17
N VAL A 264 -4.51 -10.90 5.77
CA VAL A 264 -4.65 -12.36 5.62
C VAL A 264 -6.03 -12.88 6.02
N GLU A 265 -6.60 -12.40 7.13
CA GLU A 265 -7.91 -12.89 7.59
C GLU A 265 -9.05 -12.40 6.70
N ALA A 266 -8.98 -11.15 6.22
CA ALA A 266 -9.92 -10.64 5.23
C ALA A 266 -9.81 -11.41 3.89
N GLY A 267 -8.60 -11.78 3.49
CA GLY A 267 -8.36 -12.61 2.30
C GLY A 267 -9.00 -13.99 2.43
N LYS A 268 -8.82 -14.66 3.57
CA LYS A 268 -9.45 -15.97 3.86
C LYS A 268 -10.97 -15.90 3.82
N ALA A 269 -11.56 -14.84 4.38
CA ALA A 269 -13.00 -14.64 4.34
C ALA A 269 -13.52 -14.51 2.91
N ALA A 270 -12.81 -13.76 2.05
CA ALA A 270 -13.15 -13.64 0.64
C ALA A 270 -13.04 -14.98 -0.10
N ASP A 271 -11.98 -15.77 0.12
CA ASP A 271 -11.82 -17.10 -0.48
C ASP A 271 -12.92 -18.10 -0.05
N GLN A 272 -13.34 -18.01 1.20
CA GLN A 272 -14.44 -18.83 1.72
C GLN A 272 -15.76 -18.49 1.03
N LEU A 273 -16.04 -17.20 0.83
CA LEU A 273 -17.20 -16.75 0.04
C LEU A 273 -17.07 -17.17 -1.42
N ALA A 274 -15.91 -17.01 -2.04
CA ALA A 274 -15.66 -17.44 -3.42
C ALA A 274 -16.02 -18.92 -3.64
N SER A 275 -15.64 -19.78 -2.69
CA SER A 275 -15.89 -21.22 -2.71
C SER A 275 -17.38 -21.58 -2.64
N SER A 276 -18.22 -20.71 -2.06
CA SER A 276 -19.66 -20.95 -1.93
C SER A 276 -20.45 -20.81 -3.26
N TYR A 277 -19.91 -20.08 -4.24
CA TYR A 277 -20.55 -19.87 -5.56
C TYR A 277 -20.12 -20.90 -6.62
N THR A 278 -19.11 -21.71 -6.31
CA THR A 278 -18.79 -22.90 -7.10
C THR A 278 -19.64 -24.06 -6.57
N GLY A 279 -20.77 -24.37 -7.22
CA GLY A 279 -21.79 -25.31 -6.69
C GLY A 279 -21.29 -26.72 -6.31
N PRO A 280 -22.12 -27.53 -5.61
CA PRO A 280 -21.69 -28.81 -5.03
C PRO A 280 -21.47 -29.86 -6.12
N SER A 281 -20.23 -30.00 -6.56
CA SER A 281 -19.75 -31.23 -7.20
C SER A 281 -18.35 -31.56 -6.67
N SER A 282 -18.31 -32.67 -5.92
CA SER A 282 -17.17 -33.43 -5.40
C SER A 282 -16.24 -32.77 -4.38
N GLY A 283 -16.47 -33.11 -3.10
CA GLY A 283 -15.46 -33.14 -2.04
C GLY A 283 -15.33 -31.81 -1.30
N GLY A 284 -15.83 -31.77 -0.06
CA GLY A 284 -15.44 -30.71 0.86
C GLY A 284 -13.92 -30.73 0.99
N PHE A 285 -13.29 -29.58 0.71
CA PHE A 285 -11.95 -29.29 1.18
C PHE A 285 -12.10 -28.45 2.44
N MET A 286 -12.06 -29.12 3.59
CA MET A 286 -11.37 -28.52 4.72
C MET A 286 -9.93 -28.29 4.24
N PHE A 287 -9.50 -27.03 4.15
CA PHE A 287 -8.14 -26.69 3.79
C PHE A 287 -7.21 -26.99 4.96
N ASN A 288 -6.75 -28.23 5.02
CA ASN A 288 -5.35 -28.49 5.34
C ASN A 288 -4.66 -28.85 4.02
N ASP A 289 -3.55 -28.18 3.75
CA ASP A 289 -2.60 -28.39 2.65
C ASP A 289 -2.96 -27.97 1.21
N SER A 290 -1.92 -27.47 0.55
CA SER A 290 -1.83 -26.69 -0.69
C SER A 290 -1.99 -27.46 -2.01
N ASN A 291 -2.44 -28.73 -1.99
CA ASN A 291 -2.38 -29.62 -3.16
C ASN A 291 -3.70 -29.83 -3.93
N SER A 292 -4.82 -29.21 -3.55
CA SER A 292 -6.16 -29.58 -4.08
C SER A 292 -6.60 -28.87 -5.38
N VAL A 293 -6.01 -27.72 -5.71
CA VAL A 293 -6.50 -26.82 -6.79
C VAL A 293 -6.22 -27.36 -8.21
N ALA A 294 -5.16 -28.16 -8.38
CA ALA A 294 -4.77 -28.70 -9.69
C ALA A 294 -5.70 -29.85 -10.17
N GLN A 295 -6.20 -30.67 -9.24
CA GLN A 295 -7.02 -31.85 -9.55
C GLN A 295 -8.45 -31.49 -10.00
N LEU A 296 -8.98 -30.35 -9.54
CA LEU A 296 -10.32 -29.88 -9.87
C LEU A 296 -10.43 -29.40 -11.33
N ARG A 297 -9.36 -28.79 -11.86
CA ARG A 297 -9.31 -28.24 -13.24
C ARG A 297 -9.41 -29.32 -14.33
N SER A 298 -8.86 -30.51 -14.12
CA SER A 298 -8.83 -31.56 -15.16
C SER A 298 -10.22 -32.20 -15.40
N ARG A 299 -11.02 -32.35 -14.33
CA ARG A 299 -12.34 -33.01 -14.38
C ARG A 299 -13.41 -32.18 -15.12
N ILE A 300 -13.36 -30.85 -14.95
CA ILE A 300 -14.32 -29.92 -15.56
C ILE A 300 -14.11 -29.83 -17.08
N ILE A 301 -12.85 -29.76 -17.54
CA ILE A 301 -12.50 -29.66 -18.97
C ILE A 301 -12.91 -30.94 -19.74
N GLY A 302 -12.82 -32.11 -19.10
CA GLY A 302 -13.22 -33.39 -19.69
C GLY A 302 -14.74 -33.58 -19.88
N ALA A 303 -15.57 -32.90 -19.09
CA ALA A 303 -17.03 -32.94 -19.23
C ALA A 303 -17.52 -32.08 -20.40
N ILE A 304 -16.91 -30.89 -20.58
CA ILE A 304 -17.28 -29.92 -21.62
C ILE A 304 -16.97 -30.48 -23.03
N ARG A 305 -15.83 -31.15 -23.21
CA ARG A 305 -15.41 -31.71 -24.51
C ARG A 305 -16.28 -32.85 -25.04
N ARG A 306 -16.99 -33.56 -24.16
CA ARG A 306 -17.84 -34.71 -24.53
C ARG A 306 -19.21 -34.29 -25.08
N LYS A 307 -19.66 -33.05 -24.84
CA LYS A 307 -20.98 -32.56 -25.26
C LYS A 307 -20.98 -31.78 -26.59
N VAL A 308 -19.84 -31.61 -27.25
CA VAL A 308 -19.73 -30.82 -28.50
C VAL A 308 -20.02 -31.68 -29.75
N PRO A 309 -21.00 -31.31 -30.60
CA PRO A 309 -21.32 -32.01 -31.86
C PRO A 309 -20.14 -32.07 -32.82
N ARG A 310 -19.98 -33.19 -33.56
CA ARG A 310 -18.80 -33.45 -34.42
C ARG A 310 -18.56 -32.37 -35.48
N GLU A 311 -19.62 -31.78 -36.01
CA GLU A 311 -19.59 -30.78 -37.08
C GLU A 311 -19.02 -29.43 -36.61
N LEU A 312 -19.16 -29.11 -35.32
CA LEU A 312 -18.66 -27.87 -34.71
C LEU A 312 -17.26 -28.01 -34.10
N LYS A 313 -16.71 -29.23 -34.01
CA LYS A 313 -15.43 -29.47 -33.32
C LYS A 313 -14.24 -28.74 -33.93
N ALA A 314 -14.23 -28.47 -35.23
CA ALA A 314 -13.16 -27.74 -35.88
C ALA A 314 -13.19 -26.23 -35.58
N LEU A 315 -14.39 -25.66 -35.40
CA LEU A 315 -14.61 -24.23 -35.17
C LEU A 315 -14.37 -23.83 -33.70
N VAL A 316 -14.70 -24.73 -32.74
CA VAL A 316 -14.54 -24.47 -31.29
C VAL A 316 -13.20 -24.97 -30.73
N ARG A 317 -12.36 -25.68 -31.53
CA ARG A 317 -11.04 -26.20 -31.12
C ARG A 317 -10.05 -25.13 -30.58
N PRO A 318 -10.04 -23.89 -31.09
CA PRO A 318 -9.20 -22.81 -30.53
C PRO A 318 -9.79 -22.15 -29.28
N LEU A 319 -11.11 -22.30 -29.05
CA LEU A 319 -11.88 -21.60 -28.02
C LEU A 319 -12.17 -22.47 -26.78
N LEU A 320 -11.90 -23.77 -26.83
CA LEU A 320 -12.00 -24.67 -25.68
C LEU A 320 -10.65 -24.79 -24.99
N PRO A 321 -10.55 -24.60 -23.66
CA PRO A 321 -9.32 -24.80 -22.93
C PRO A 321 -8.79 -26.22 -23.17
N ARG A 322 -7.48 -26.32 -23.44
CA ARG A 322 -6.81 -27.63 -23.53
C ARG A 322 -6.80 -28.25 -22.14
N PRO A 323 -7.07 -29.57 -21.99
CA PRO A 323 -6.91 -30.24 -20.72
C PRO A 323 -5.46 -30.06 -20.36
N VAL A 324 -5.25 -29.54 -19.16
CA VAL A 324 -4.02 -29.84 -18.45
C VAL A 324 -4.10 -31.35 -18.21
N GLU A 325 -3.52 -32.12 -19.12
CA GLU A 325 -3.09 -33.46 -18.76
C GLU A 325 -2.12 -33.26 -17.60
N MET A 326 -2.55 -33.63 -16.39
CA MET A 326 -1.61 -34.07 -15.38
C MET A 326 -0.91 -35.29 -15.97
N HIS A 327 0.11 -35.07 -16.78
CA HIS A 327 1.24 -35.97 -16.72
C HIS A 327 1.66 -35.96 -15.26
N ALA A 328 1.58 -37.12 -14.62
CA ALA A 328 2.47 -37.41 -13.53
C ALA A 328 3.89 -37.19 -14.08
N ALA A 329 4.39 -35.96 -13.93
CA ALA A 329 5.75 -35.62 -14.24
C ALA A 329 6.59 -36.23 -13.12
N HIS A 330 6.89 -37.52 -13.26
CA HIS A 330 8.26 -37.92 -13.02
C HIS A 330 9.05 -37.34 -14.20
N GLY A 331 9.53 -36.10 -14.05
CA GLY A 331 10.27 -35.40 -15.10
C GLY A 331 10.64 -33.98 -14.66
N ASP A 332 11.94 -33.69 -14.68
CA ASP A 332 12.62 -32.42 -14.38
C ASP A 332 11.84 -31.17 -14.81
N ASP A 333 11.63 -30.25 -13.85
CA ASP A 333 11.03 -28.93 -14.08
C ASP A 333 12.09 -27.97 -14.67
N THR A 334 11.83 -27.45 -15.87
CA THR A 334 12.78 -26.65 -16.69
C THR A 334 12.26 -25.26 -17.02
N SER A 335 11.33 -24.69 -16.23
CA SER A 335 10.97 -23.26 -16.38
C SER A 335 12.07 -22.38 -15.78
N THR A 336 12.65 -21.49 -16.59
CA THR A 336 13.81 -20.67 -16.19
C THR A 336 13.38 -19.49 -15.29
N LEU A 337 14.24 -19.03 -14.37
CA LEU A 337 14.01 -17.85 -13.51
C LEU A 337 13.53 -16.63 -14.34
N ARG A 338 14.11 -16.45 -15.53
CA ARG A 338 13.71 -15.42 -16.48
C ARG A 338 12.22 -15.50 -16.85
N GLN A 339 11.70 -16.68 -17.18
CA GLN A 339 10.27 -16.83 -17.53
C GLN A 339 9.37 -16.46 -16.34
N LYS A 340 9.76 -16.87 -15.13
CA LYS A 340 9.00 -16.56 -13.89
C LYS A 340 8.90 -15.05 -13.66
N PHE A 341 10.02 -14.32 -13.69
CA PHE A 341 10.02 -12.87 -13.40
C PHE A 341 9.49 -12.02 -14.57
N THR A 342 9.66 -12.46 -15.82
CA THR A 342 8.99 -11.82 -16.97
C THR A 342 7.48 -11.88 -16.82
N GLU A 343 6.91 -13.04 -16.46
CA GLU A 343 5.46 -13.15 -16.21
C GLU A 343 5.00 -12.29 -15.04
N VAL A 344 5.79 -12.21 -13.96
CA VAL A 344 5.52 -11.34 -12.81
C VAL A 344 5.42 -9.88 -13.23
N TYR A 345 6.36 -9.39 -14.03
CA TYR A 345 6.38 -8.02 -14.50
C TYR A 345 5.29 -7.71 -15.54
N GLU A 346 5.10 -8.59 -16.54
CA GLU A 346 4.10 -8.40 -17.61
C GLU A 346 2.67 -8.40 -17.07
N LYS A 347 2.36 -9.31 -16.15
CA LYS A 347 1.04 -9.45 -15.54
C LYS A 347 0.87 -8.53 -14.31
N ASN A 348 1.86 -7.71 -13.99
CA ASN A 348 1.91 -6.86 -12.79
C ASN A 348 1.49 -7.64 -11.53
N ILE A 349 2.07 -8.82 -11.31
CA ILE A 349 1.69 -9.74 -10.22
C ILE A 349 1.95 -9.08 -8.86
N PHE A 350 3.01 -8.26 -8.76
CA PHE A 350 3.30 -7.44 -7.57
C PHE A 350 2.31 -6.29 -7.35
N GLY A 351 1.43 -6.01 -8.32
CA GLY A 351 0.26 -5.15 -8.13
C GLY A 351 0.57 -3.66 -7.95
N GLY A 352 1.82 -3.24 -8.11
CA GLY A 352 2.19 -1.85 -7.92
C GLY A 352 1.60 -0.94 -8.99
N ARG A 353 1.21 0.26 -8.57
CA ARG A 353 0.45 1.22 -9.40
C ARG A 353 1.28 2.40 -9.88
N VAL A 354 2.33 2.72 -9.14
CA VAL A 354 3.35 3.73 -9.49
C VAL A 354 4.60 3.02 -10.00
N SER A 355 5.06 1.98 -9.28
CA SER A 355 6.08 1.05 -9.76
C SER A 355 5.47 -0.32 -10.11
N ARG A 356 5.87 -0.92 -11.24
CA ARG A 356 5.55 -2.33 -11.57
C ARG A 356 6.40 -3.33 -10.78
N SER A 357 7.41 -2.85 -10.05
CA SER A 357 8.23 -3.65 -9.13
C SER A 357 7.58 -3.83 -7.75
N GLY A 358 6.35 -3.35 -7.55
CA GLY A 358 5.56 -3.53 -6.31
C GLY A 358 5.54 -2.31 -5.40
N GLU A 359 4.65 -2.33 -4.40
CA GLU A 359 4.42 -1.20 -3.47
C GLU A 359 5.66 -0.86 -2.62
N GLY A 360 6.50 -1.84 -2.30
CA GLY A 360 7.81 -1.62 -1.65
C GLY A 360 8.78 -0.76 -2.45
N SER A 361 8.50 -0.49 -3.73
CA SER A 361 9.26 0.41 -4.61
C SER A 361 8.61 1.79 -4.76
N ASP A 362 7.51 2.07 -4.06
CA ASP A 362 6.85 3.38 -4.08
C ASP A 362 7.67 4.42 -3.27
N LEU A 363 7.45 5.71 -3.58
CA LEU A 363 8.22 6.80 -2.98
C LEU A 363 8.04 6.92 -1.46
N VAL A 364 6.89 6.51 -0.94
CA VAL A 364 6.61 6.50 0.50
C VAL A 364 7.46 5.44 1.20
N GLN A 365 7.45 4.20 0.71
CA GLN A 365 8.21 3.10 1.32
C GLN A 365 9.73 3.29 1.21
N THR A 366 10.18 4.02 0.20
CA THR A 366 11.61 4.23 -0.06
C THR A 366 12.15 5.53 0.52
N ALA A 367 11.33 6.33 1.22
CA ALA A 367 11.71 7.66 1.71
C ALA A 367 12.97 7.65 2.60
N VAL A 368 13.08 6.70 3.53
CA VAL A 368 14.25 6.56 4.41
C VAL A 368 15.49 6.19 3.60
N ILE A 369 15.36 5.25 2.67
CA ILE A 369 16.46 4.77 1.83
C ILE A 369 16.97 5.89 0.94
N ARG A 370 16.07 6.64 0.30
CA ARG A 370 16.41 7.81 -0.54
C ARG A 370 17.18 8.89 0.24
N ARG A 371 16.93 9.00 1.54
CA ARG A 371 17.63 9.93 2.44
C ARG A 371 18.99 9.41 2.89
N GLU A 372 19.09 8.13 3.24
CA GLU A 372 20.30 7.55 3.85
C GLU A 372 21.32 7.03 2.81
N LEU A 373 20.86 6.50 1.68
CA LEU A 373 21.72 5.90 0.66
C LEU A 373 22.75 6.89 0.09
N PRO A 374 22.40 8.15 -0.27
CA PRO A 374 23.39 9.14 -0.70
C PRO A 374 24.43 9.48 0.38
N LYS A 375 24.04 9.47 1.66
CA LYS A 375 24.97 9.73 2.77
C LYS A 375 25.97 8.59 2.89
N LEU A 376 25.49 7.34 2.78
CA LEU A 376 26.34 6.16 2.81
C LEU A 376 27.33 6.15 1.64
N ILE A 377 26.86 6.41 0.42
CA ILE A 377 27.69 6.49 -0.79
C ILE A 377 28.83 7.51 -0.61
N ARG A 378 28.52 8.71 -0.10
CA ARG A 378 29.53 9.73 0.19
C ARG A 378 30.52 9.28 1.27
N THR A 379 30.03 8.64 2.32
CA THR A 379 30.86 8.17 3.45
C THR A 379 31.85 7.09 3.02
N LEU A 380 31.41 6.18 2.16
CA LEU A 380 32.25 5.10 1.62
C LEU A 380 33.12 5.54 0.43
N GLY A 381 32.87 6.73 -0.14
CA GLY A 381 33.55 7.19 -1.35
C GLY A 381 33.24 6.35 -2.59
N VAL A 382 32.02 5.80 -2.66
CA VAL A 382 31.56 4.93 -3.76
C VAL A 382 31.44 5.76 -5.05
N LYS A 383 32.11 5.30 -6.12
CA LYS A 383 32.08 5.92 -7.45
C LYS A 383 31.32 5.09 -8.47
N THR A 384 31.37 3.77 -8.33
CA THR A 384 30.70 2.81 -9.21
C THR A 384 29.65 2.02 -8.42
N PHE A 385 28.42 2.02 -8.91
CA PHE A 385 27.26 1.47 -8.21
C PHE A 385 26.49 0.52 -9.11
N VAL A 386 26.26 -0.71 -8.62
CA VAL A 386 25.43 -1.71 -9.31
C VAL A 386 24.14 -1.92 -8.52
N ASP A 387 23.01 -1.70 -9.16
CA ASP A 387 21.67 -1.97 -8.61
C ASP A 387 21.11 -3.28 -9.20
N ALA A 388 20.99 -4.32 -8.37
CA ALA A 388 20.76 -5.69 -8.81
C ALA A 388 19.80 -6.44 -7.85
N PRO A 389 18.48 -6.51 -8.14
CA PRO A 389 17.80 -6.05 -9.35
C PRO A 389 17.39 -4.57 -9.29
N CYS A 390 17.43 -3.87 -10.42
CA CYS A 390 17.07 -2.45 -10.48
C CYS A 390 15.58 -2.16 -10.65
N GLY A 391 14.78 -3.16 -10.99
CA GLY A 391 13.35 -2.97 -11.24
C GLY A 391 13.07 -1.92 -12.32
N ASP A 392 11.97 -1.21 -12.19
CA ASP A 392 11.57 -0.13 -13.12
C ASP A 392 12.18 1.24 -12.79
N TRP A 393 13.15 1.28 -11.88
CA TRP A 393 13.90 2.48 -11.52
C TRP A 393 13.03 3.64 -10.99
N CYS A 394 11.81 3.32 -10.51
CA CYS A 394 10.79 4.31 -10.16
C CYS A 394 11.21 5.28 -9.05
N TRP A 395 11.79 4.78 -7.96
CA TRP A 395 12.26 5.61 -6.83
C TRP A 395 13.74 5.96 -6.92
N MET A 396 14.53 5.12 -7.58
CA MET A 396 15.98 5.30 -7.69
C MET A 396 16.31 6.55 -8.53
N LYS A 397 15.52 6.86 -9.57
CA LYS A 397 15.64 8.12 -10.34
C LYS A 397 15.46 9.38 -9.49
N GLU A 398 14.70 9.27 -8.39
CA GLU A 398 14.43 10.35 -7.45
C GLU A 398 15.49 10.42 -6.34
N THR A 399 16.59 9.66 -6.47
CA THR A 399 17.67 9.58 -5.49
C THR A 399 18.94 10.20 -6.04
N ALA A 400 19.41 11.28 -5.41
CA ALA A 400 20.67 11.92 -5.77
C ALA A 400 21.87 11.12 -5.23
N LEU A 401 22.16 9.96 -5.85
CA LEU A 401 23.20 9.03 -5.42
C LEU A 401 24.60 9.68 -5.37
N GLY A 402 24.93 10.50 -6.39
CA GLY A 402 26.22 11.17 -6.48
C GLY A 402 27.38 10.26 -6.91
N VAL A 403 27.09 9.17 -7.62
CA VAL A 403 28.08 8.22 -8.15
C VAL A 403 28.53 8.64 -9.56
N GLU A 404 29.74 8.25 -9.96
CA GLU A 404 30.26 8.50 -11.31
C GLU A 404 29.62 7.58 -12.35
N PHE A 405 29.38 6.32 -11.99
CA PHE A 405 28.75 5.32 -12.86
C PHE A 405 27.72 4.50 -12.11
N TYR A 406 26.52 4.45 -12.67
CA TYR A 406 25.42 3.62 -12.23
C TYR A 406 25.13 2.53 -13.26
N THR A 407 25.01 1.28 -12.80
CA THR A 407 24.56 0.16 -13.63
C THR A 407 23.36 -0.54 -12.98
N GLY A 408 22.18 -0.42 -13.59
CA GLY A 408 21.01 -1.19 -13.22
C GLY A 408 21.02 -2.56 -13.91
N VAL A 409 20.68 -3.61 -13.18
CA VAL A 409 20.66 -4.98 -13.69
C VAL A 409 19.31 -5.61 -13.37
N ASP A 410 18.67 -6.27 -14.34
CA ASP A 410 17.44 -7.02 -14.10
C ASP A 410 17.35 -8.19 -15.09
N ILE A 411 16.60 -9.22 -14.75
CA ILE A 411 16.42 -10.40 -15.60
C ILE A 411 15.33 -10.17 -16.66
N VAL A 412 14.46 -9.17 -16.47
CA VAL A 412 13.32 -8.87 -17.35
C VAL A 412 13.76 -7.98 -18.51
N GLU A 413 13.83 -8.56 -19.71
CA GLU A 413 14.34 -7.89 -20.91
C GLU A 413 13.55 -6.64 -21.31
N GLY A 414 12.21 -6.72 -21.35
CA GLY A 414 11.35 -5.59 -21.72
C GLY A 414 11.43 -4.42 -20.72
N LEU A 415 11.70 -4.71 -19.46
CA LEU A 415 11.91 -3.73 -18.40
C LEU A 415 13.24 -2.99 -18.60
N ILE A 416 14.32 -3.75 -18.82
CA ILE A 416 15.65 -3.16 -19.05
C ILE A 416 15.70 -2.35 -20.33
N GLU A 417 15.07 -2.82 -21.40
CA GLU A 417 15.02 -2.05 -22.65
C GLU A 417 14.28 -0.73 -22.46
N LYS A 418 13.17 -0.74 -21.72
CA LYS A 418 12.46 0.49 -21.33
C LYS A 418 13.36 1.43 -20.52
N ASN A 419 14.02 0.93 -19.47
CA ASN A 419 14.89 1.76 -18.63
C ASN A 419 16.06 2.35 -19.43
N ARG A 420 16.64 1.58 -20.35
CA ARG A 420 17.72 2.05 -21.23
C ARG A 420 17.25 3.19 -22.13
N GLN A 421 16.04 3.08 -22.68
CA GLN A 421 15.45 4.12 -23.54
C GLN A 421 15.07 5.38 -22.77
N GLU A 422 14.48 5.24 -21.58
CA GLU A 422 13.97 6.38 -20.81
C GLU A 422 15.06 7.09 -20.00
N PHE A 423 16.06 6.36 -19.51
CA PHE A 423 16.98 6.86 -18.47
C PHE A 423 18.46 6.65 -18.79
N GLY A 424 18.80 5.85 -19.80
CA GLY A 424 20.18 5.55 -20.18
C GLY A 424 20.95 6.78 -20.64
N ASN A 425 22.20 6.92 -20.18
CA ASN A 425 23.11 7.98 -20.59
C ASN A 425 24.59 7.55 -20.36
N ALA A 426 25.55 8.46 -20.55
CA ALA A 426 26.98 8.16 -20.43
C ALA A 426 27.42 7.65 -19.04
N SER A 427 26.67 8.01 -17.98
CA SER A 427 26.92 7.63 -16.58
C SER A 427 25.88 6.65 -16.02
N THR A 428 24.81 6.33 -16.74
CA THR A 428 23.72 5.46 -16.29
C THR A 428 23.45 4.39 -17.35
N ASN A 429 23.77 3.14 -17.02
CA ASN A 429 23.60 1.99 -17.91
C ASN A 429 22.61 0.96 -17.33
N PHE A 430 21.98 0.18 -18.20
CA PHE A 430 21.05 -0.90 -17.81
C PHE A 430 21.37 -2.20 -18.56
N LEU A 431 21.48 -3.31 -17.82
CA LEU A 431 21.87 -4.63 -18.32
C LEU A 431 20.79 -5.67 -18.05
N CYS A 432 20.46 -6.46 -19.07
CA CYS A 432 19.57 -7.61 -18.92
C CYS A 432 20.41 -8.83 -18.58
N LEU A 433 20.40 -9.26 -17.32
CA LEU A 433 21.28 -10.30 -16.80
C LEU A 433 20.51 -11.20 -15.83
N ASP A 434 20.74 -12.50 -15.93
CA ASP A 434 20.35 -13.44 -14.87
C ASP A 434 21.44 -13.44 -13.79
N LEU A 435 21.14 -12.92 -12.60
CA LEU A 435 22.13 -12.78 -11.52
C LEU A 435 22.68 -14.12 -11.02
N ALA A 436 21.98 -15.23 -11.24
CA ALA A 436 22.43 -16.54 -10.76
C ALA A 436 23.55 -17.13 -11.65
N VAL A 437 23.66 -16.69 -12.91
CA VAL A 437 24.58 -17.28 -13.90
C VAL A 437 25.39 -16.27 -14.71
N GLY A 438 24.92 -15.04 -14.87
CA GLY A 438 25.56 -14.01 -15.68
C GLY A 438 26.71 -13.31 -14.95
N GLU A 439 27.64 -12.73 -15.70
CA GLU A 439 28.77 -11.99 -15.13
C GLU A 439 28.36 -10.58 -14.70
N LEU A 440 28.35 -10.33 -13.40
CA LEU A 440 28.04 -9.00 -12.86
C LEU A 440 29.26 -8.07 -13.00
N PRO A 441 29.09 -6.82 -13.48
CA PRO A 441 30.20 -5.88 -13.56
C PRO A 441 30.73 -5.53 -12.17
N ARG A 442 32.04 -5.28 -12.12
CA ARG A 442 32.72 -4.81 -10.90
C ARG A 442 32.22 -3.42 -10.50
N ALA A 443 31.94 -3.23 -9.21
CA ALA A 443 31.58 -1.95 -8.63
C ALA A 443 32.16 -1.75 -7.23
N ASP A 444 32.18 -0.52 -6.75
CA ASP A 444 32.52 -0.24 -5.35
C ASP A 444 31.41 -0.76 -4.43
N LEU A 445 30.15 -0.64 -4.85
CA LEU A 445 28.98 -1.10 -4.12
C LEU A 445 28.00 -1.84 -5.03
N VAL A 446 27.67 -3.08 -4.66
CA VAL A 446 26.51 -3.81 -5.15
C VAL A 446 25.36 -3.57 -4.17
N PHE A 447 24.26 -3.03 -4.70
CA PHE A 447 23.01 -2.83 -3.98
C PHE A 447 22.00 -3.87 -4.46
N SER A 448 21.48 -4.67 -3.54
CA SER A 448 20.54 -5.75 -3.83
C SER A 448 19.38 -5.71 -2.83
N ARG A 449 18.41 -4.84 -3.10
CA ARG A 449 17.21 -4.71 -2.27
C ARG A 449 16.12 -5.63 -2.77
N ASP A 450 15.48 -6.33 -1.83
CA ASP A 450 14.30 -7.18 -2.04
C ASP A 450 14.46 -8.16 -3.21
N CYS A 451 15.68 -8.69 -3.40
CA CYS A 451 15.97 -9.71 -4.41
C CYS A 451 15.86 -11.12 -3.82
N LEU A 452 16.74 -11.40 -2.85
CA LEU A 452 16.98 -12.73 -2.31
C LEU A 452 15.75 -13.30 -1.60
N VAL A 453 14.92 -12.41 -1.04
CA VAL A 453 13.65 -12.75 -0.38
C VAL A 453 12.65 -13.43 -1.32
N HIS A 454 12.79 -13.29 -2.65
CA HIS A 454 11.91 -13.92 -3.65
C HIS A 454 12.45 -15.22 -4.24
N LEU A 455 13.60 -15.69 -3.76
CA LEU A 455 14.36 -16.77 -4.38
C LEU A 455 14.59 -17.93 -3.41
N PRO A 456 14.63 -19.18 -3.90
CA PRO A 456 15.11 -20.30 -3.10
C PRO A 456 16.53 -20.05 -2.58
N PHE A 457 16.93 -20.72 -1.50
CA PHE A 457 18.27 -20.55 -0.93
C PHE A 457 19.38 -20.87 -1.92
N GLU A 458 19.21 -21.89 -2.76
CA GLU A 458 20.19 -22.28 -3.76
C GLU A 458 20.49 -21.14 -4.75
N ASP A 459 19.45 -20.50 -5.29
CA ASP A 459 19.62 -19.39 -6.23
C ASP A 459 20.14 -18.14 -5.51
N SER A 460 19.69 -17.89 -4.28
CA SER A 460 20.20 -16.79 -3.46
C SER A 460 21.70 -16.92 -3.20
N LEU A 461 22.18 -18.12 -2.86
CA LEU A 461 23.61 -18.40 -2.66
C LEU A 461 24.40 -18.25 -3.96
N ARG A 462 23.87 -18.70 -5.11
CA ARG A 462 24.50 -18.48 -6.43
C ARG A 462 24.66 -17.00 -6.76
N ILE A 463 23.65 -16.19 -6.46
CA ILE A 463 23.67 -14.74 -6.69
C ILE A 463 24.70 -14.08 -5.79
N ILE A 464 24.75 -14.43 -4.50
CA ILE A 464 25.78 -13.91 -3.57
C ILE A 464 27.19 -14.30 -4.04
N ALA A 465 27.38 -15.55 -4.48
CA ALA A 465 28.65 -16.00 -5.06
C ALA A 465 29.02 -15.20 -6.32
N ASN A 466 28.02 -14.83 -7.14
CA ASN A 466 28.22 -13.95 -8.29
C ASN A 466 28.62 -12.53 -7.89
N PHE A 467 28.00 -11.97 -6.85
CA PHE A 467 28.37 -10.67 -6.30
C PHE A 467 29.83 -10.66 -5.85
N LYS A 468 30.29 -11.72 -5.16
CA LYS A 468 31.70 -11.87 -4.78
C LYS A 468 32.61 -12.02 -6.00
N ARG A 469 32.25 -12.87 -6.97
CA ARG A 469 33.02 -13.11 -8.19
C ARG A 469 33.19 -11.86 -9.06
N SER A 470 32.27 -10.90 -9.00
CA SER A 470 32.40 -9.61 -9.70
C SER A 470 33.63 -8.79 -9.26
N GLY A 471 34.23 -9.12 -8.10
CA GLY A 471 35.32 -8.35 -7.51
C GLY A 471 34.88 -7.00 -6.96
N SER A 472 33.58 -6.86 -6.67
CA SER A 472 33.01 -5.67 -6.04
C SER A 472 33.38 -5.60 -4.55
N THR A 473 33.42 -4.39 -3.99
CA THR A 473 33.94 -4.21 -2.61
C THR A 473 32.86 -4.44 -1.55
N TYR A 474 31.72 -3.76 -1.69
CA TYR A 474 30.64 -3.79 -0.70
C TYR A 474 29.37 -4.42 -1.26
N LEU A 475 28.60 -5.04 -0.38
CA LEU A 475 27.23 -5.48 -0.61
C LEU A 475 26.31 -4.77 0.39
N LEU A 476 25.28 -4.10 -0.13
CA LEU A 476 24.17 -3.56 0.64
C LEU A 476 22.89 -4.32 0.24
N THR A 477 22.36 -5.15 1.13
CA THR A 477 21.20 -6.02 0.83
C THR A 477 20.17 -6.08 1.96
N THR A 478 18.94 -6.45 1.63
CA THR A 478 17.83 -6.59 2.59
C THR A 478 18.13 -7.68 3.62
N THR A 479 17.90 -7.39 4.90
CA THR A 479 17.95 -8.35 6.00
C THR A 479 16.89 -8.04 7.05
N PHE A 480 16.34 -9.06 7.69
CA PHE A 480 15.32 -8.95 8.74
C PHE A 480 15.94 -9.33 10.10
N THR A 481 16.33 -8.32 10.87
CA THR A 481 17.21 -8.48 12.04
C THR A 481 16.56 -9.16 13.24
N GLY A 482 15.22 -9.20 13.30
CA GLY A 482 14.45 -9.81 14.38
C GLY A 482 14.13 -11.29 14.15
N ARG A 483 14.51 -11.88 13.01
CA ARG A 483 14.24 -13.29 12.72
C ARG A 483 15.20 -14.21 13.47
N GLU A 484 14.65 -15.31 14.00
CA GLU A 484 15.39 -16.37 14.68
C GLU A 484 15.80 -17.53 13.76
N ARG A 485 15.19 -17.64 12.57
CA ARG A 485 15.54 -18.62 11.53
C ARG A 485 15.11 -18.14 10.14
N ASN A 486 15.73 -18.71 9.10
CA ASN A 486 15.29 -18.56 7.72
C ASN A 486 14.50 -19.79 7.29
N ASP A 487 13.33 -19.56 6.68
CA ASP A 487 12.47 -20.62 6.13
C ASP A 487 12.57 -20.61 4.59
N GLU A 488 12.85 -21.77 4.00
CA GLU A 488 13.00 -21.97 2.54
C GLU A 488 11.66 -21.77 1.82
N LEU A 489 11.72 -21.28 0.58
CA LEU A 489 10.52 -21.17 -0.25
C LEU A 489 10.05 -22.55 -0.72
N VAL A 490 9.10 -23.14 0.02
CA VAL A 490 8.53 -24.46 -0.29
C VAL A 490 7.27 -24.33 -1.16
N GLY A 491 7.31 -24.93 -2.35
CA GLY A 491 6.16 -25.09 -3.24
C GLY A 491 5.92 -23.92 -4.21
N LYS A 492 5.21 -24.21 -5.31
CA LYS A 492 5.04 -23.29 -6.46
C LYS A 492 4.26 -22.01 -6.17
N ALA A 493 3.65 -21.89 -4.99
CA ALA A 493 2.81 -20.76 -4.58
C ALA A 493 3.53 -19.77 -3.64
N SER A 494 4.72 -20.13 -3.12
CA SER A 494 5.49 -19.22 -2.25
C SER A 494 6.45 -18.38 -3.10
N PHE A 495 6.30 -17.06 -3.04
CA PHE A 495 7.05 -16.09 -3.84
C PHE A 495 7.87 -15.12 -3.00
N TRP A 496 7.83 -15.20 -1.67
CA TRP A 496 8.52 -14.28 -0.78
C TRP A 496 8.73 -14.88 0.61
N SER A 497 9.90 -14.67 1.21
CA SER A 497 10.23 -15.05 2.59
C SER A 497 11.20 -14.02 3.19
N PRO A 498 11.00 -13.57 4.44
CA PRO A 498 11.93 -12.66 5.11
C PRO A 498 13.20 -13.42 5.50
N LEU A 499 14.36 -12.86 5.17
CA LEU A 499 15.65 -13.51 5.38
C LEU A 499 16.53 -12.68 6.32
N ASN A 500 17.08 -13.32 7.35
CA ASN A 500 18.18 -12.79 8.13
C ASN A 500 19.50 -13.30 7.56
N MET A 501 20.28 -12.41 6.95
CA MET A 501 21.54 -12.76 6.29
C MET A 501 22.58 -13.36 7.25
N ARG A 502 22.45 -13.11 8.56
CA ARG A 502 23.37 -13.65 9.57
C ARG A 502 23.07 -15.09 9.95
N LEU A 503 21.90 -15.60 9.61
CA LEU A 503 21.48 -16.96 9.95
C LEU A 503 21.74 -17.94 8.81
N PRO A 504 21.78 -19.25 9.10
CA PRO A 504 21.85 -20.27 8.05
C PRO A 504 20.72 -20.10 7.02
N PRO A 505 20.97 -20.37 5.73
CA PRO A 505 22.22 -20.88 5.17
C PRO A 505 23.26 -19.80 4.82
N PHE A 506 22.94 -18.51 4.97
CA PHE A 506 23.79 -17.42 4.49
C PHE A 506 24.98 -17.12 5.41
N ASN A 507 24.78 -17.15 6.73
CA ASN A 507 25.83 -17.03 7.75
C ASN A 507 26.77 -15.81 7.58
N PHE A 508 26.24 -14.67 7.14
CA PHE A 508 27.05 -13.44 7.03
C PHE A 508 27.56 -13.00 8.41
N PRO A 509 28.72 -12.33 8.48
CA PRO A 509 29.20 -11.73 9.72
C PRO A 509 28.29 -10.56 10.16
N GLU A 510 28.62 -9.92 11.28
CA GLU A 510 27.95 -8.68 11.68
C GLU A 510 28.03 -7.62 10.56
N PRO A 511 26.91 -6.94 10.23
CA PRO A 511 26.95 -5.86 9.27
C PRO A 511 27.78 -4.70 9.79
N ILE A 512 28.50 -4.05 8.87
CA ILE A 512 29.25 -2.81 9.13
C ILE A 512 28.28 -1.70 9.52
N LEU A 513 27.11 -1.68 8.89
CA LEU A 513 26.05 -0.70 9.11
C LEU A 513 24.69 -1.30 8.77
N LEU A 514 23.66 -0.87 9.50
CA LEU A 514 22.26 -1.16 9.20
C LEU A 514 21.53 0.16 8.92
N ILE A 515 20.80 0.20 7.81
CA ILE A 515 19.79 1.23 7.54
C ILE A 515 18.44 0.58 7.78
N ASN A 516 17.78 0.90 8.89
CA ASN A 516 16.39 0.49 9.09
C ASN A 516 15.54 1.25 8.08
N GLU A 517 14.78 0.52 7.26
CA GLU A 517 13.98 1.10 6.19
C GLU A 517 12.75 1.87 6.71
N GLY A 518 12.38 1.66 7.97
CA GLY A 518 11.12 2.14 8.52
C GLY A 518 9.93 1.50 7.82
N CYS A 519 10.07 0.21 7.46
CA CYS A 519 9.12 -0.51 6.63
C CYS A 519 7.71 -0.42 7.21
N THR A 520 6.79 0.20 6.46
CA THR A 520 5.37 0.30 6.84
C THR A 520 4.50 -0.72 6.12
N GLU A 521 5.09 -1.50 5.21
CA GLU A 521 4.43 -2.64 4.57
C GLU A 521 3.95 -3.63 5.65
N GLU A 522 2.80 -4.26 5.41
CA GLU A 522 2.14 -5.15 6.38
C GLU A 522 2.01 -4.53 7.78
N ALA A 523 1.76 -3.22 7.85
CA ALA A 523 1.57 -2.45 9.08
C ALA A 523 2.74 -2.54 10.08
N GLY A 524 3.97 -2.58 9.57
CA GLY A 524 5.17 -2.63 10.41
C GLY A 524 5.48 -4.03 10.96
N GLN A 525 4.85 -5.08 10.44
CA GLN A 525 5.21 -6.48 10.71
C GLN A 525 6.68 -6.78 10.39
N PHE A 526 7.29 -5.96 9.54
CA PHE A 526 8.71 -5.99 9.20
C PHE A 526 9.46 -4.74 9.67
N ALA A 527 9.14 -4.22 10.85
CA ALA A 527 9.89 -3.10 11.45
C ALA A 527 11.40 -3.40 11.63
N ASP A 528 11.78 -4.68 11.57
CA ASP A 528 13.15 -5.16 11.60
C ASP A 528 13.82 -5.24 10.21
N LYS A 529 13.08 -4.92 9.12
CA LYS A 529 13.59 -4.86 7.75
C LYS A 529 14.61 -3.73 7.62
N CYS A 530 15.83 -4.11 7.30
CA CYS A 530 16.94 -3.21 7.16
C CYS A 530 17.71 -3.52 5.86
N LEU A 531 18.43 -2.53 5.36
CA LEU A 531 19.56 -2.75 4.47
C LEU A 531 20.81 -2.92 5.32
N GLY A 532 21.43 -4.11 5.26
CA GLY A 532 22.71 -4.39 5.90
C GLY A 532 23.86 -4.19 4.92
N LEU A 533 24.92 -3.52 5.39
CA LEU A 533 26.15 -3.32 4.65
C LEU A 533 27.22 -4.32 5.10
N TRP A 534 27.82 -5.03 4.14
CA TRP A 534 28.95 -5.92 4.34
C TRP A 534 30.05 -5.66 3.32
N ARG A 535 31.29 -6.02 3.64
CA ARG A 535 32.30 -6.26 2.61
C ARG A 535 32.10 -7.65 2.04
N LEU A 536 32.15 -7.76 0.72
CA LEU A 536 31.96 -9.03 0.03
C LEU A 536 33.03 -10.07 0.40
N ASP A 537 34.26 -9.62 0.67
CA ASP A 537 35.37 -10.47 1.10
C ASP A 537 35.16 -11.11 2.48
N ASP A 538 34.35 -10.49 3.34
CA ASP A 538 34.13 -10.94 4.73
C ASP A 538 33.01 -12.01 4.80
N ILE A 539 32.27 -12.23 3.71
CA ILE A 539 31.20 -13.23 3.64
C ILE A 539 31.82 -14.61 3.35
N GLU A 540 31.88 -15.48 4.35
CA GLU A 540 32.42 -16.84 4.22
C GLU A 540 31.38 -17.85 3.72
N GLY A 541 31.84 -18.95 3.11
CA GLY A 541 30.98 -20.11 2.82
C GLY A 541 29.99 -19.98 1.66
N VAL A 542 30.08 -18.91 0.87
CA VAL A 542 29.26 -18.65 -0.33
C VAL A 542 30.11 -18.53 -1.58
#